data_AF-A0A4S8PC83-F1
#
_entry.id   AF-A0A4S8PC83-F1
#
_cell.length_a   1.000
_cell.length_b   1.000
_cell.length_c   1.000
_cell.angle_alpha   90.00
_cell.angle_beta   90.00
_cell.angle_gamma   90.00
#
_symmetry.space_group_name_H-M   'P 1'
#
loop_
_entity.id
_entity.type
_entity.pdbx_description
1 polymer ?
#
loop_
_entity_poly.entity_id
_entity_poly.type
_entity_poly.pdbx_seq_one_letter_code
_entity_poly.pdbx_strand_id
1 'polypeptide(L)'
;MPGARSNAPAANRSSCAWCAATDPTSATGPRKGVRVSDLPTTSARVGAVAIGCDLPAAPPWLDDAACLDVDTALFFSDAAAVQAVALAVCATCPVTEACWRMAVETGSTGVWGGTTHLGRRLAATGLTHCAAGHELTESTARLRSGSGSFSVGCRVCDRDRYHARGADLRRARRAAAKEATH
;
A
#
# COMPACT_ATOMS: atom_id res chain seq x y z
N MET A 1 38.80 -23.38 -0.96
CA MET A 1 38.45 -22.81 -2.27
C MET A 1 37.37 -21.74 -2.10
N PRO A 2 37.72 -20.44 -2.00
CA PRO A 2 36.74 -19.35 -1.99
C PRO A 2 36.84 -18.51 -3.28
N GLY A 3 35.71 -18.26 -3.94
CA GLY A 3 35.60 -17.34 -5.08
C GLY A 3 34.14 -17.34 -5.58
N ALA A 4 33.48 -16.24 -5.91
CA ALA A 4 33.89 -14.86 -6.02
C ALA A 4 32.68 -13.96 -5.69
N ARG A 5 32.94 -12.83 -5.04
CA ARG A 5 31.97 -11.73 -4.91
C ARG A 5 31.96 -11.00 -6.24
N SER A 6 30.85 -11.05 -6.98
CA SER A 6 30.69 -10.25 -8.19
C SER A 6 30.22 -8.85 -7.80
N ASN A 7 31.12 -7.88 -7.99
CA ASN A 7 30.86 -6.45 -7.95
C ASN A 7 29.85 -6.07 -9.03
N ALA A 8 28.67 -5.57 -8.64
CA ALA A 8 27.80 -4.83 -9.53
C ALA A 8 28.28 -3.37 -9.64
N PRO A 9 28.36 -2.78 -10.84
CA PRO A 9 28.81 -1.41 -11.01
C PRO A 9 27.74 -0.44 -10.46
N ALA A 10 28.20 0.59 -9.75
CA ALA A 10 27.39 1.74 -9.37
C ALA A 10 26.89 2.45 -10.64
N ALA A 11 25.71 2.08 -11.11
CA ALA A 11 25.04 2.77 -12.20
C ALA A 11 24.67 4.19 -11.73
N ASN A 12 25.38 5.15 -12.31
CA ASN A 12 25.14 6.58 -12.23
C ASN A 12 23.65 6.90 -12.44
N ARG A 13 22.96 7.42 -11.39
CA ARG A 13 21.56 7.86 -11.45
C ARG A 13 21.31 8.94 -12.52
N SER A 14 22.35 9.66 -12.95
CA SER A 14 22.24 10.79 -13.87
C SER A 14 22.11 10.42 -15.36
N SER A 15 22.06 9.13 -15.71
CA SER A 15 21.92 8.70 -17.12
C SER A 15 20.57 8.08 -17.45
N CYS A 16 19.66 7.92 -16.48
CA CYS A 16 18.27 7.57 -16.78
C CYS A 16 17.52 8.84 -17.21
N ALA A 17 17.13 8.89 -18.49
CA ALA A 17 16.31 9.96 -19.06
C ALA A 17 14.98 10.20 -18.30
N TRP A 18 14.55 9.22 -17.48
CA TRP A 18 13.35 9.30 -16.66
C TRP A 18 13.55 9.96 -15.27
N CYS A 19 14.76 10.03 -14.72
CA CYS A 19 14.99 10.68 -13.42
C CYS A 19 14.97 12.21 -13.49
N ALA A 20 15.23 12.80 -14.67
CA ALA A 20 15.23 14.26 -14.86
C ALA A 20 13.83 14.88 -14.82
N ALA A 21 12.75 14.10 -14.98
CA ALA A 21 11.38 14.59 -14.99
C ALA A 21 10.75 14.73 -13.59
N THR A 22 11.44 14.30 -12.53
CA THR A 22 10.94 14.29 -11.15
C THR A 22 11.81 15.12 -10.21
N ASP A 23 12.22 16.32 -10.62
CA ASP A 23 12.70 17.34 -9.69
C ASP A 23 11.50 18.14 -9.15
N PRO A 24 10.96 17.83 -7.94
CA PRO A 24 9.85 18.56 -7.34
C PRO A 24 10.22 19.97 -6.84
N THR A 25 11.48 20.39 -7.00
CA THR A 25 12.03 21.63 -6.45
C THR A 25 11.74 22.89 -7.27
N SER A 26 11.15 22.79 -8.47
CA SER A 26 10.77 23.98 -9.26
C SER A 26 9.35 24.51 -9.01
N ALA A 27 8.51 23.85 -8.22
CA ALA A 27 7.14 24.29 -7.96
C ALA A 27 7.00 25.15 -6.69
N THR A 28 7.74 26.26 -6.61
CA THR A 28 7.56 27.26 -5.54
C THR A 28 6.89 28.51 -6.11
N GLY A 29 5.57 28.45 -6.26
CA GLY A 29 4.72 29.60 -6.57
C GLY A 29 3.41 29.50 -5.80
N PRO A 30 2.85 30.61 -5.28
CA PRO A 30 1.62 30.56 -4.51
C PRO A 30 0.45 30.16 -5.41
N ARG A 31 -0.20 29.04 -5.09
CA ARG A 31 -1.46 28.64 -5.72
C ARG A 31 -2.55 29.63 -5.31
N LYS A 32 -2.77 30.68 -6.11
CA LYS A 32 -3.93 31.55 -5.97
C LYS A 32 -5.19 30.72 -6.24
N GLY A 33 -5.98 30.48 -5.21
CA GLY A 33 -7.29 29.85 -5.36
C GLY A 33 -8.19 30.72 -6.23
N VAL A 34 -8.65 30.17 -7.34
CA VAL A 34 -9.73 30.77 -8.14
C VAL A 34 -11.03 30.54 -7.38
N ARG A 35 -11.81 31.60 -7.17
CA ARG A 35 -13.16 31.48 -6.61
C ARG A 35 -14.10 31.02 -7.71
N VAL A 36 -15.00 30.10 -7.38
CA VAL A 36 -16.00 29.52 -8.31
C VAL A 36 -16.84 30.62 -9.01
N SER A 37 -16.99 31.78 -8.37
CA SER A 37 -17.70 32.95 -8.88
C SER A 37 -17.03 33.63 -10.10
N ASP A 38 -15.77 33.35 -10.38
CA ASP A 38 -14.99 33.98 -11.46
C ASP A 38 -15.00 33.15 -12.77
N LEU A 39 -15.72 32.02 -12.80
CA LEU A 39 -15.89 31.20 -14.01
C LEU A 39 -16.97 31.81 -14.92
N PRO A 40 -16.71 31.98 -16.22
CA PRO A 40 -17.70 32.54 -17.14
C PRO A 40 -18.92 31.62 -17.25
N THR A 41 -20.10 32.13 -16.88
CA THR A 41 -21.41 31.49 -17.09
C THR A 41 -21.85 31.71 -18.53
N THR A 42 -21.10 31.18 -19.50
CA THR A 42 -21.58 31.11 -20.88
C THR A 42 -22.27 29.77 -21.08
N SER A 43 -23.60 29.84 -21.15
CA SER A 43 -24.47 28.80 -21.73
C SER A 43 -24.23 28.71 -23.25
N ALA A 44 -23.00 28.45 -23.65
CA ALA A 44 -22.67 28.04 -25.01
C ALA A 44 -22.94 26.53 -25.07
N ARG A 45 -23.77 26.11 -26.04
CA ARG A 45 -23.99 24.70 -26.35
C ARG A 45 -22.62 24.05 -26.50
N VAL A 46 -22.27 23.17 -25.56
CA VAL A 46 -21.13 22.27 -25.71
C VAL A 46 -21.51 21.40 -26.90
N GLY A 47 -21.00 21.73 -28.08
CA GLY A 47 -21.03 20.83 -29.23
C GLY A 47 -20.48 19.49 -28.76
N ALA A 48 -21.06 18.40 -29.23
CA ALA A 48 -20.68 17.05 -28.87
C ALA A 48 -19.16 16.87 -28.98
N VAL A 49 -18.46 17.08 -27.86
CA VAL A 49 -17.11 16.59 -27.68
C VAL A 49 -17.34 15.10 -27.57
N ALA A 50 -17.02 14.38 -28.64
CA ALA A 50 -16.63 13.00 -28.49
C ALA A 50 -15.56 13.02 -27.40
N ILE A 51 -15.91 12.52 -26.21
CA ILE A 51 -14.90 12.08 -25.26
C ILE A 51 -14.19 10.98 -26.04
N GLY A 52 -13.13 11.35 -26.77
CA GLY A 52 -12.20 10.39 -27.31
C GLY A 52 -11.83 9.51 -26.14
N CYS A 53 -12.13 8.23 -26.26
CA CYS A 53 -11.73 7.24 -25.27
C CYS A 53 -10.22 7.04 -25.37
N ASP A 54 -9.45 8.10 -25.16
CA ASP A 54 -8.03 8.08 -24.87
C ASP A 54 -7.85 7.92 -23.36
N LEU A 55 -8.55 6.94 -22.77
CA LEU A 55 -8.08 6.41 -21.50
C LEU A 55 -6.74 5.77 -21.78
N PRO A 56 -5.69 6.05 -20.97
CA PRO A 56 -4.40 5.43 -21.15
C PRO A 56 -4.62 3.92 -21.21
N ALA A 57 -4.26 3.31 -22.33
CA ALA A 57 -4.38 1.88 -22.52
C ALA A 57 -3.65 1.19 -21.36
N ALA A 58 -4.26 0.12 -20.85
CA ALA A 58 -3.62 -0.75 -19.90
C ALA A 58 -2.23 -1.13 -20.46
N PRO A 59 -1.17 -1.10 -19.65
CA PRO A 59 0.15 -1.37 -20.19
C PRO A 59 0.22 -2.77 -20.81
N PRO A 60 0.94 -2.93 -21.94
CA PRO A 60 0.87 -4.11 -22.80
C PRO A 60 1.33 -5.40 -22.13
N TRP A 61 2.09 -5.32 -21.04
CA TRP A 61 2.49 -6.51 -20.27
C TRP A 61 1.32 -7.12 -19.49
N LEU A 62 0.20 -6.41 -19.30
CA LEU A 62 -0.97 -6.99 -18.62
C LEU A 62 -1.63 -8.10 -19.45
N ASP A 63 -1.43 -8.11 -20.77
CA ASP A 63 -1.97 -9.14 -21.66
C ASP A 63 -1.37 -10.53 -21.39
N ASP A 64 -0.14 -10.57 -20.83
CA ASP A 64 0.56 -11.80 -20.46
C ASP A 64 0.31 -12.23 -19.00
N ALA A 65 -0.63 -11.57 -18.29
CA ALA A 65 -0.87 -11.83 -16.88
C ALA A 65 -1.66 -13.13 -16.67
N ALA A 66 -1.10 -14.06 -15.88
CA ALA A 66 -1.76 -15.32 -15.54
C ALA A 66 -3.06 -15.14 -14.70
N CYS A 67 -3.30 -13.95 -14.14
CA CYS A 67 -4.46 -13.66 -13.32
C CYS A 67 -5.68 -13.13 -14.10
N LEU A 68 -5.61 -12.99 -15.42
CA LEU A 68 -6.70 -12.40 -16.23
C LEU A 68 -8.03 -13.16 -16.10
N ASP A 69 -7.99 -14.49 -16.05
CA ASP A 69 -9.19 -15.35 -15.95
C ASP A 69 -9.56 -15.72 -14.50
N VAL A 70 -8.93 -15.08 -13.52
CA VAL A 70 -9.11 -15.37 -12.09
C VAL A 70 -10.00 -14.31 -11.44
N ASP A 71 -10.87 -14.73 -10.52
CA ASP A 71 -11.71 -13.80 -9.77
C ASP A 71 -10.86 -12.76 -9.02
N THR A 72 -11.06 -11.49 -9.38
CA THR A 72 -10.38 -10.34 -8.78
C THR A 72 -10.58 -10.25 -7.27
N ALA A 73 -11.69 -10.75 -6.72
CA ALA A 73 -11.97 -10.74 -5.29
C ALA A 73 -10.90 -11.50 -4.47
N LEU A 74 -10.21 -12.47 -5.08
CA LEU A 74 -9.11 -13.20 -4.43
C LEU A 74 -7.92 -12.28 -4.12
N PHE A 75 -7.63 -11.32 -5.00
CA PHE A 75 -6.45 -10.44 -4.89
C PHE A 75 -6.66 -9.29 -3.89
N PHE A 76 -7.92 -8.92 -3.61
CA PHE A 76 -8.27 -7.83 -2.70
C PHE A 76 -8.81 -8.29 -1.35
N SER A 77 -8.77 -9.59 -1.06
CA SER A 77 -9.22 -10.13 0.23
C SER A 77 -8.24 -9.79 1.37
N ASP A 78 -8.77 -9.49 2.55
CA ASP A 78 -7.99 -9.35 3.79
C ASP A 78 -7.72 -10.70 4.50
N ALA A 79 -8.36 -11.78 4.06
CA ALA A 79 -8.20 -13.09 4.66
C ALA A 79 -6.88 -13.74 4.22
N ALA A 80 -5.99 -14.04 5.17
CA ALA A 80 -4.68 -14.61 4.89
C ALA A 80 -4.73 -15.91 4.06
N ALA A 81 -5.74 -16.76 4.29
CA ALA A 81 -5.94 -17.99 3.51
C ALA A 81 -6.26 -17.70 2.04
N VAL A 82 -7.05 -16.66 1.77
CA VAL A 82 -7.41 -16.25 0.40
C VAL A 82 -6.22 -15.57 -0.28
N GLN A 83 -5.48 -14.73 0.45
CA GLN A 83 -4.25 -14.13 -0.05
C GLN A 83 -3.20 -15.18 -0.42
N ALA A 84 -3.10 -16.29 0.33
CA ALA A 84 -2.21 -17.39 -0.02
C ALA A 84 -2.57 -18.03 -1.37
N VAL A 85 -3.86 -18.14 -1.69
CA VAL A 85 -4.33 -18.62 -3.01
C VAL A 85 -3.94 -17.64 -4.11
N ALA A 86 -4.16 -16.33 -3.90
CA ALA A 86 -3.75 -15.30 -4.85
C ALA A 86 -2.23 -15.27 -5.07
N LEU A 87 -1.44 -15.44 -4.01
CA LEU A 87 0.02 -15.54 -4.10
C LEU A 87 0.48 -16.76 -4.90
N ALA A 88 -0.23 -17.89 -4.79
CA ALA A 88 0.06 -19.08 -5.59
C ALA A 88 -0.19 -18.83 -7.10
N VAL A 89 -1.24 -18.08 -7.45
CA VAL A 89 -1.48 -17.64 -8.84
C VAL A 89 -0.38 -16.69 -9.30
N CYS A 90 0.02 -15.73 -8.47
CA CYS A 90 1.12 -14.83 -8.81
C CYS A 90 2.46 -15.56 -9.04
N ALA A 91 2.71 -16.66 -8.33
CA ALA A 91 3.96 -17.41 -8.46
C ALA A 91 4.16 -18.04 -9.85
N THR A 92 3.09 -18.24 -10.62
CA THR A 92 3.15 -18.78 -11.99
C THR A 92 3.16 -17.69 -13.06
N CYS A 93 3.12 -16.42 -12.68
CA CYS A 93 2.90 -15.30 -13.59
C CYS A 93 4.23 -14.81 -14.21
N PRO A 94 4.34 -14.68 -15.55
CA PRO A 94 5.57 -14.21 -16.19
C PRO A 94 5.82 -12.71 -15.97
N VAL A 95 4.78 -11.92 -15.70
CA VAL A 95 4.85 -10.45 -15.56
C VAL A 95 4.96 -9.96 -14.12
N THR A 96 5.44 -10.82 -13.22
CA THR A 96 5.50 -10.55 -11.77
C THR A 96 6.26 -9.26 -11.45
N GLU A 97 7.42 -9.03 -12.09
CA GLU A 97 8.26 -7.84 -11.84
C GLU A 97 7.58 -6.53 -12.30
N ALA A 98 6.99 -6.53 -13.51
CA ALA A 98 6.29 -5.36 -14.04
C ALA A 98 5.05 -5.02 -13.20
N CYS A 99 4.31 -6.05 -12.78
CA CYS A 99 3.17 -5.94 -11.87
C CYS A 99 3.58 -5.39 -10.51
N TRP A 100 4.70 -5.87 -9.94
CA TRP A 100 5.22 -5.38 -8.67
C TRP A 100 5.57 -3.90 -8.72
N ARG A 101 6.30 -3.47 -9.75
CA ARG A 101 6.72 -2.08 -9.92
C ARG A 101 5.52 -1.13 -10.00
N MET A 102 4.52 -1.48 -10.82
CA MET A 102 3.28 -0.70 -10.91
C MET A 102 2.58 -0.58 -9.55
N ALA A 103 2.51 -1.68 -8.79
CA ALA A 103 1.84 -1.67 -7.49
C ALA A 103 2.55 -0.78 -6.46
N VAL A 104 3.89 -0.69 -6.53
CA VAL A 104 4.69 0.22 -5.70
C VAL A 104 4.44 1.68 -6.09
N GLU A 105 4.42 2.00 -7.38
CA GLU A 105 4.20 3.35 -7.90
C GLU A 105 2.80 3.88 -7.60
N THR A 106 1.79 3.04 -7.78
CA THR A 106 0.37 3.39 -7.57
C THR A 106 -0.06 3.29 -6.11
N GLY A 107 0.71 2.61 -5.26
CA GLY A 107 0.30 2.29 -3.90
C GLY A 107 -0.92 1.37 -3.84
N SER A 108 -1.08 0.49 -4.84
CA SER A 108 -2.23 -0.40 -4.95
C SER A 108 -2.37 -1.31 -3.72
N THR A 109 -3.60 -1.60 -3.31
CA THR A 109 -3.91 -2.50 -2.18
C THR A 109 -4.11 -3.94 -2.66
N GLY A 110 -3.98 -4.93 -1.77
CA GLY A 110 -4.10 -6.34 -2.12
C GLY A 110 -2.79 -6.99 -2.60
N VAL A 111 -2.92 -8.15 -3.24
CA VAL A 111 -1.83 -8.99 -3.76
C VAL A 111 -1.46 -8.53 -5.17
N TRP A 112 -0.20 -8.13 -5.34
CA TRP A 112 0.35 -7.69 -6.62
C TRP A 112 1.79 -8.18 -6.75
N GLY A 113 2.17 -8.66 -7.94
CA GLY A 113 3.56 -9.07 -8.21
C GLY A 113 4.13 -10.04 -7.17
N GLY A 114 3.33 -11.00 -6.68
CA GLY A 114 3.77 -12.00 -5.71
C GLY A 114 3.97 -11.49 -4.28
N THR A 115 3.43 -10.32 -3.93
CA THR A 115 3.53 -9.77 -2.58
C THR A 115 2.23 -9.13 -2.12
N THR A 116 1.96 -9.19 -0.82
CA THR A 116 0.80 -8.54 -0.21
C THR A 116 1.07 -7.05 0.02
N HIS A 117 0.01 -6.25 0.19
CA HIS A 117 0.15 -4.83 0.57
C HIS A 117 0.94 -4.66 1.87
N LEU A 118 0.74 -5.57 2.84
CA LEU A 118 1.51 -5.59 4.08
C LEU A 118 2.99 -5.94 3.82
N GLY A 119 3.26 -6.97 3.01
CA GLY A 119 4.61 -7.39 2.63
C GLY A 119 5.39 -6.27 1.96
N ARG A 120 4.77 -5.55 1.00
CA ARG A 120 5.37 -4.35 0.37
C ARG A 120 5.70 -3.28 1.41
N ARG A 121 4.79 -3.01 2.36
CA ARG A 121 5.03 -1.99 3.38
C ARG A 121 6.11 -2.40 4.38
N LEU A 122 6.14 -3.66 4.79
CA LEU A 122 7.20 -4.22 5.65
C LEU A 122 8.57 -4.04 5.00
N ALA A 123 8.71 -4.47 3.74
CA ALA A 123 9.94 -4.31 2.97
C ALA A 123 10.37 -2.85 2.86
N ALA A 124 9.42 -1.94 2.57
CA ALA A 124 9.69 -0.50 2.50
C ALA A 124 10.14 0.11 3.83
N THR A 125 9.70 -0.44 4.97
CA THR A 125 10.10 0.05 6.30
C THR A 125 11.43 -0.51 6.81
N GLY A 126 11.87 -1.66 6.28
CA GLY A 126 13.05 -2.38 6.78
C GLY A 126 12.90 -2.91 8.22
N LEU A 127 11.69 -2.88 8.79
CA LEU A 127 11.43 -3.32 10.15
C LEU A 127 11.32 -4.84 10.21
N THR A 128 12.25 -5.49 10.89
CA THR A 128 12.21 -6.93 11.16
C THR A 128 11.56 -7.25 12.51
N HIS A 129 11.62 -6.32 13.46
CA HIS A 129 11.07 -6.46 14.80
C HIS A 129 10.34 -5.19 15.22
N CYS A 130 9.33 -5.34 16.07
CA CYS A 130 8.66 -4.19 16.67
C CYS A 130 9.51 -3.59 17.81
N ALA A 131 9.11 -2.42 18.32
CA ALA A 131 9.79 -1.78 19.44
C ALA A 131 9.85 -2.63 20.73
N ALA A 132 8.95 -3.62 20.87
CA ALA A 132 8.95 -4.57 21.98
C ALA A 132 9.73 -5.87 21.68
N GLY A 133 10.38 -5.98 20.52
CA GLY A 133 11.19 -7.15 20.15
C GLY A 133 10.42 -8.31 19.52
N HIS A 134 9.13 -8.18 19.22
CA HIS A 134 8.40 -9.21 18.48
C HIS A 134 8.77 -9.17 16.99
N GLU A 135 9.09 -10.32 16.42
CA GLU A 135 9.33 -10.49 14.98
C GLU A 135 8.11 -10.01 14.18
N LEU A 136 8.37 -9.26 13.10
CA LEU A 136 7.38 -8.73 12.16
C LEU A 136 7.42 -9.52 10.85
N THR A 137 6.57 -10.53 10.76
CA THR A 137 6.26 -11.30 9.56
C THR A 137 4.88 -10.90 9.03
N GLU A 138 4.44 -11.42 7.88
CA GLU A 138 3.07 -11.16 7.41
C GLU A 138 1.98 -11.69 8.38
N SER A 139 2.30 -12.68 9.22
CA SER A 139 1.36 -13.24 10.20
C SER A 139 1.36 -12.48 11.53
N THR A 140 2.45 -11.81 11.90
CA THR A 140 2.54 -11.03 13.15
C THR A 140 2.40 -9.53 12.96
N ALA A 141 2.68 -9.01 11.77
CA ALA A 141 2.51 -7.61 11.42
C ALA A 141 1.10 -7.32 10.90
N ARG A 142 0.69 -6.05 10.94
CA ARG A 142 -0.55 -5.57 10.31
C ARG A 142 -0.38 -4.13 9.84
N LEU A 143 -1.17 -3.73 8.86
CA LEU A 143 -1.30 -2.32 8.50
C LEU A 143 -2.27 -1.64 9.48
N ARG A 144 -1.87 -0.48 9.99
CA ARG A 144 -2.70 0.39 10.80
C ARG A 144 -2.99 1.66 9.99
N SER A 145 -4.27 1.94 9.79
CA SER A 145 -4.73 3.20 9.21
C SER A 145 -4.48 4.34 10.20
N GLY A 146 -3.72 5.34 9.79
CA GLY A 146 -3.49 6.60 10.50
C GLY A 146 -4.14 7.79 9.79
N SER A 147 -3.69 8.99 10.12
CA SER A 147 -4.11 10.25 9.49
C SER A 147 -3.59 10.37 8.04
N GLY A 148 -4.14 9.58 7.12
CA GLY A 148 -3.78 9.59 5.70
C GLY A 148 -2.59 8.72 5.31
N SER A 149 -2.11 7.84 6.20
CA SER A 149 -1.04 6.89 5.87
C SER A 149 -1.23 5.55 6.57
N PHE A 150 -0.65 4.50 6.00
CA PHE A 150 -0.59 3.17 6.61
C PHE A 150 0.75 2.96 7.32
N SER A 151 0.70 2.61 8.60
CA SER A 151 1.90 2.26 9.38
C SER A 151 1.92 0.77 9.70
N VAL A 152 3.11 0.19 9.83
CA VAL A 152 3.26 -1.20 10.26
C VAL A 152 3.06 -1.28 11.77
N GLY A 153 2.13 -2.14 12.22
CA GLY A 153 1.89 -2.45 13.62
C GLY A 153 2.12 -3.94 13.91
N CYS A 154 2.31 -4.27 15.19
CA CYS A 154 2.46 -5.64 15.67
C CYS A 154 1.14 -6.16 16.25
N ARG A 155 0.61 -7.27 15.72
CA ARG A 155 -0.61 -7.93 16.22
C ARG A 155 -0.46 -8.38 17.67
N VAL A 156 0.71 -8.85 18.07
CA VAL A 156 0.97 -9.30 19.46
C VAL A 156 0.85 -8.13 20.43
N CYS A 157 1.56 -7.01 20.17
CA CYS A 157 1.46 -5.83 21.03
C CYS A 157 0.04 -5.26 21.10
N ASP A 158 -0.72 -5.33 20.01
CA ASP A 158 -2.10 -4.84 19.99
C ASP A 158 -3.04 -5.74 20.81
N ARG A 159 -2.84 -7.07 20.76
CA ARG A 159 -3.54 -8.03 21.62
C ARG A 159 -3.22 -7.79 23.10
N ASP A 160 -1.95 -7.58 23.45
CA ASP A 160 -1.55 -7.33 24.84
C ASP A 160 -2.18 -6.05 25.39
N ARG A 161 -2.16 -4.98 24.59
CA ARG A 161 -2.85 -3.71 24.93
C ARG A 161 -4.35 -3.89 25.10
N TYR A 162 -4.98 -4.70 24.26
CA TYR A 162 -6.40 -5.01 24.38
C TYR A 162 -6.72 -5.74 25.70
N HIS A 163 -5.93 -6.75 26.06
CA HIS A 163 -6.13 -7.48 27.31
C HIS A 163 -5.89 -6.62 28.55
N ALA A 164 -4.86 -5.77 28.54
CA ALA A 164 -4.59 -4.83 29.62
C ALA A 164 -5.77 -3.88 29.85
N ARG A 165 -6.28 -3.24 28.79
CA ARG A 165 -7.48 -2.37 28.87
C ARG A 165 -8.70 -3.12 29.38
N GLY A 166 -8.91 -4.35 28.93
CA GLY A 166 -10.01 -5.18 29.41
C GLY A 166 -9.91 -5.50 30.90
N ALA A 167 -8.69 -5.73 31.41
CA ALA A 167 -8.46 -5.93 32.84
C ALA A 167 -8.73 -4.66 33.65
N ASP A 168 -8.32 -3.49 33.15
CA ASP A 168 -8.60 -2.18 33.76
C ASP A 168 -10.11 -1.93 33.87
N LEU A 169 -10.87 -2.14 32.79
CA LEU A 169 -12.33 -1.95 32.79
C LEU A 169 -13.04 -2.88 33.78
N ARG A 170 -12.58 -4.14 33.89
CA ARG A 170 -13.13 -5.07 34.89
C ARG A 170 -12.82 -4.63 36.32
N ARG A 171 -11.63 -4.10 36.58
CA ARG A 171 -11.28 -3.54 37.89
C ARG A 171 -12.15 -2.33 38.23
N ALA A 172 -12.29 -1.38 37.32
CA ALA A 172 -13.13 -0.20 37.49
C ALA A 172 -14.60 -0.56 37.79
N ARG A 173 -15.17 -1.51 37.03
CA ARG A 173 -16.53 -2.01 37.28
C ARG A 173 -16.71 -2.64 38.67
N ARG A 174 -15.73 -3.42 39.13
CA ARG A 174 -15.74 -4.01 40.47
C ARG A 174 -15.63 -2.95 41.56
N ALA A 175 -14.84 -1.89 41.35
CA ALA A 175 -14.74 -0.77 42.28
C ALA A 175 -16.08 -0.02 42.38
N ALA A 176 -16.67 0.36 41.24
CA ALA A 176 -17.97 1.03 41.20
C ALA A 176 -19.09 0.20 41.84
N ALA A 177 -19.08 -1.13 41.62
CA ALA A 177 -20.06 -2.02 42.26
C ALA A 177 -19.92 -2.06 43.80
N LYS A 178 -18.68 -1.96 44.32
CA LYS A 178 -18.45 -1.88 45.77
C LYS A 178 -18.92 -0.54 46.34
N GLU A 179 -18.66 0.55 45.63
CA GLU A 179 -19.13 1.90 46.02
C GLU A 179 -20.65 1.98 46.05
N ALA A 180 -21.35 1.34 45.11
CA ALA A 180 -22.82 1.32 45.09
C ALA A 180 -23.45 0.46 46.20
N THR A 181 -22.67 -0.41 46.84
CA THR A 181 -23.13 -1.24 47.98
C THR A 181 -22.85 -0.62 49.35
N HIS A 182 -22.15 0.52 49.39
CA HIS A 182 -21.85 1.29 50.59
C HIS A 182 -22.74 2.53 50.66
#